data_AF-A0A8S2T4E0-F1
#
_entry.id   AF-A0A8S2T4E0-F1
#
_cell.length_a   1.000
_cell.length_b   1.000
_cell.length_c   1.000
_cell.angle_alpha   90.00
_cell.angle_beta   90.00
_cell.angle_gamma   90.00
#
_symmetry.space_group_name_H-M   'P 1'
#
loop_
_entity.id
_entity.type
_entity.pdbx_description
1 polymer ?
#
loop_
_entity_poly.entity_id
_entity_poly.type
_entity_poly.pdbx_seq_one_letter_code
_entity_poly.pdbx_strand_id
1 'polypeptide(L)' 'MGLNMPARTVLFTTARKFDGKELRWITSGEYIQMSGRAGRRGKDERGIVVLVID' A
#
# COMPACT_ATOMS: atom_id res chain seq x y z
N MET A 1 7.97 -5.12 9.89
CA MET A 1 7.89 -3.74 9.37
C MET A 1 9.26 -3.34 8.85
N GLY A 2 9.46 -3.18 7.53
CA GLY A 2 10.71 -2.65 7.00
C GLY A 2 10.88 -1.18 7.40
N LEU A 3 11.89 -0.86 8.19
CA LEU A 3 12.18 0.53 8.55
C LEU A 3 12.73 1.26 7.32
N ASN A 4 12.26 2.48 7.06
CA ASN A 4 12.86 3.43 6.10
C ASN A 4 13.05 2.96 4.64
N MET A 5 12.19 2.09 4.11
CA MET A 5 12.17 1.74 2.68
C MET A 5 10.94 2.36 1.96
N PRO A 6 10.99 3.64 1.56
CA PRO A 6 9.97 4.26 0.71
C PRO A 6 10.23 3.98 -0.78
N ALA A 7 9.15 3.91 -1.56
CA ALA A 7 9.16 3.80 -3.02
C ALA A 7 8.45 5.01 -3.65
N ARG A 8 8.66 5.30 -4.93
CA ARG A 8 7.93 6.38 -5.62
C ARG A 8 6.42 6.05 -5.71
N THR A 9 6.10 4.80 -6.00
CA THR A 9 4.75 4.32 -6.25
C THR A 9 4.49 3.03 -5.50
N VAL A 10 3.28 2.87 -4.97
CA VAL A 10 2.77 1.61 -4.41
C VAL A 10 1.63 1.12 -5.29
N LEU A 11 1.69 -0.15 -5.69
CA LEU A 11 0.65 -0.82 -6.47
C LEU A 11 0.03 -1.92 -5.62
N PHE A 12 -1.27 -1.84 -5.40
CA PHE A 12 -2.08 -2.92 -4.87
C PHE A 12 -2.68 -3.69 -6.04
N THR A 13 -2.24 -4.93 -6.22
CA THR A 13 -2.75 -5.83 -7.26
C THR A 13 -4.15 -6.35 -6.96
N THR A 14 -4.52 -6.39 -5.68
CA THR A 14 -5.86 -6.75 -5.22
C THR A 14 -6.21 -5.95 -3.96
N ALA A 15 -7.50 -5.65 -3.81
CA ALA A 15 -8.04 -5.01 -2.62
C ALA A 15 -8.44 -6.01 -1.51
N ARG A 16 -8.28 -7.31 -1.77
CA ARG A 16 -8.68 -8.40 -0.88
C ARG A 16 -7.45 -9.18 -0.39
N LYS A 17 -7.44 -9.52 0.89
CA LYS A 17 -6.35 -10.22 1.57
C LYS A 17 -6.91 -11.44 2.30
N PHE A 18 -6.21 -12.56 2.19
CA PHE A 18 -6.51 -13.75 2.99
C PHE A 18 -5.90 -13.61 4.39
N ASP A 19 -6.71 -13.77 5.43
CA ASP A 19 -6.29 -13.64 6.83
C ASP A 19 -6.07 -14.99 7.53
N GLY A 20 -6.14 -16.09 6.78
CA GLY A 20 -6.08 -17.46 7.31
C GLY A 20 -7.46 -18.13 7.43
N LYS A 21 -8.55 -17.37 7.30
CA LYS A 21 -9.93 -17.89 7.36
C LYS A 21 -10.73 -17.51 6.11
N GLU A 22 -10.68 -16.24 5.73
CA GLU A 22 -11.45 -15.72 4.60
C GLU A 22 -10.68 -14.71 3.77
N LEU A 23 -11.17 -14.47 2.57
CA LEU A 23 -10.65 -13.45 1.66
C LEU A 23 -11.45 -12.17 1.89
N ARG A 24 -10.93 -11.31 2.76
CA ARG A 24 -11.61 -10.08 3.19
C ARG A 24 -10.99 -8.83 2.56
N TRP A 25 -11.70 -7.72 2.60
CA TRP A 25 -11.14 -6.42 2.23
C TRP A 25 -9.99 -6.02 3.16
N ILE A 26 -8.99 -5.35 2.59
CA ILE A 26 -7.94 -4.71 3.39
C ILE A 26 -8.59 -3.66 4.31
N THR A 27 -8.16 -3.66 5.57
CA THR A 27 -8.62 -2.63 6.52
C THR A 27 -8.01 -1.28 6.19
N SER A 28 -8.62 -0.20 6.67
CA SER A 28 -8.07 1.15 6.53
C SER A 28 -6.66 1.28 7.11
N GLY A 29 -6.39 0.63 8.26
CA GLY A 29 -5.06 0.62 8.88
C GLY A 29 -4.01 -0.10 8.04
N GLU A 30 -4.35 -1.26 7.48
CA GLU A 30 -3.49 -1.99 6.55
C GLU A 30 -3.21 -1.16 5.29
N TYR A 31 -4.24 -0.53 4.73
CA TYR A 31 -4.09 0.36 3.57
C TYR A 31 -3.18 1.53 3.87
N ILE A 32 -3.38 2.27 4.97
CA ILE A 32 -2.55 3.43 5.35
C ILE A 32 -1.08 3.01 5.52
N GLN A 33 -0.85 1.87 6.17
CA GLN A 33 0.51 1.39 6.45
C GLN A 33 1.27 0.99 5.18
N MET A 34 0.59 0.36 4.22
CA MET A 34 1.19 -0.04 2.94
C MET A 34 1.32 1.15 1.98
N SER A 35 0.26 1.93 1.82
CA SER A 35 0.22 3.08 0.90
C SER A 35 1.12 4.23 1.36
N GLY A 36 1.34 4.39 2.67
CA GLY A 36 2.29 5.35 3.24
C GLY A 36 3.75 5.09 2.90
N ARG A 37 4.06 4.01 2.15
CA ARG A 37 5.38 3.79 1.55
C ARG A 37 5.57 4.49 0.22
N ALA A 38 4.52 5.06 -0.37
CA ALA A 38 4.60 5.84 -1.60
C ALA A 38 5.13 7.27 -1.33
N GLY A 39 6.04 7.73 -2.18
CA GLY A 39 6.70 9.03 -2.09
C GLY A 39 7.99 8.99 -1.26
N ARG A 40 9.13 9.24 -1.91
CA ARG A 40 10.42 9.38 -1.23
C ARG A 40 10.67 10.85 -0.91
N ARG A 41 10.80 11.18 0.38
CA ARG A 41 11.06 12.55 0.87
C ARG A 41 12.27 13.17 0.16
N GLY A 42 12.09 14.34 -0.45
CA GLY A 42 13.14 15.08 -1.16
C GLY A 42 13.50 14.55 -2.56
N LYS A 43 12.86 13.47 -3.05
CA LYS A 43 13.08 12.93 -4.40
C LYS A 43 11.83 12.91 -5.27
N ASP A 44 10.66 12.77 -4.67
CA ASP A 44 9.38 12.72 -5.37
C ASP A 44 8.47 13.82 -4.82
N GLU A 45 7.83 14.60 -5.71
CA GLU A 45 6.90 15.70 -5.34
C GLU A 45 5.61 15.17 -4.68
N ARG A 46 5.21 13.94 -5.04
CA ARG A 46 4.03 13.25 -4.52
C ARG A 46 4.25 11.74 -4.54
N GLY A 47 3.61 11.03 -3.62
CA GLY A 47 3.50 9.57 -3.65
C GLY A 47 2.31 9.15 -4.51
N ILE A 48 2.51 8.16 -5.38
CA ILE A 48 1.42 7.61 -6.20
C ILE A 48 1.01 6.26 -5.63
N VAL A 49 -0.29 6.06 -5.47
CA VAL A 49 -0.88 4.79 -5.04
C VAL A 49 -1.90 4.37 -6.07
N VAL A 50 -1.78 3.14 -6.56
CA VAL A 50 -2.72 2.55 -7.51
C VAL A 50 -3.34 1.32 -6.88
N LEU A 51 -4.67 1.25 -6.88
CA LEU A 51 -5.43 0.09 -6.44
C LEU A 51 -6.17 -0.48 -7.63
N VAL A 52 -5.83 -1.71 -8.01
CA VAL A 52 -6.57 -2.44 -9.03
C VAL A 52 -7.80 -3.06 -8.37
N ILE A 53 -8.97 -2.79 -8.95
CA ILE A 53 -10.25 -3.32 -8.52
C ILE A 53 -10.76 -4.22 -9.65
N ASP A 54 -11.13 -5.44 -9.30
CA ASP A 54 -11.74 -6.44 -10.18
C ASP A 54 -13.26 -6.55 -9.95
#